data_AF-A0AA87IR80-F1
#
_entry.id   AF-A0AA87IR80-F1
#
_cell.length_a   1.000
_cell.length_b   1.000
_cell.length_c   1.000
_cell.angle_alpha   90.00
_cell.angle_beta   90.00
_cell.angle_gamma   90.00
#
_symmetry.space_group_name_H-M   'P 1'
#
loop_
_entity.id
_entity.type
_entity.pdbx_description
1 polymer ?
#
loop_
_entity_poly.entity_id
_entity_poly.type
_entity_poly.pdbx_seq_one_letter_code
_entity_poly.pdbx_strand_id
1 'polypeptide(L)' 'MTQKRRTFSAEFKKQVVALHAGGKSRVDIVREYDLTASALDRWI' A
#
# COMPACT_ATOMS: atom_id res chain seq x y z
N MET A 1 4.76 24.38 -1.81
CA MET A 1 3.52 23.63 -1.49
C MET A 1 3.91 22.44 -0.62
N THR A 2 3.44 22.35 0.62
CA THR A 2 3.82 21.27 1.55
C THR A 2 3.06 20.00 1.19
N GLN A 3 3.73 19.05 0.55
CA GLN A 3 3.19 17.71 0.30
C GLN A 3 2.83 17.08 1.67
N LYS A 4 1.53 16.98 1.99
CA LYS A 4 1.10 16.28 3.20
C LYS A 4 1.58 14.84 3.10
N ARG A 5 2.49 14.44 4.00
CA ARG A 5 2.89 13.03 4.14
C ARG A 5 1.61 12.22 4.40
N ARG A 6 1.25 11.35 3.45
CA ARG A 6 0.21 10.33 3.67
C ARG A 6 0.76 9.38 4.73
N THR A 7 0.37 9.59 5.99
CA THR A 7 0.73 8.69 7.08
C THR A 7 -0.19 7.47 7.01
N PHE A 8 0.32 6.38 6.42
CA PHE A 8 -0.40 5.11 6.46
C PHE A 8 -0.26 4.50 7.85
N SER A 9 -1.38 4.26 8.52
CA SER A 9 -1.41 3.58 9.81
C SER A 9 -0.84 2.16 9.70
N ALA A 10 -0.31 1.61 10.79
CA ALA A 10 0.22 0.25 10.82
C ALA A 10 -0.84 -0.80 10.45
N GLU A 11 -2.11 -0.57 10.83
CA GLU A 11 -3.23 -1.44 10.46
C GLU A 11 -3.48 -1.45 8.96
N PHE A 12 -3.38 -0.29 8.31
CA PHE A 12 -3.54 -0.17 6.87
C PHE A 12 -2.46 -0.96 6.12
N LYS A 13 -1.20 -0.85 6.57
CA LYS A 13 -0.09 -1.63 5.99
C LYS A 13 -0.33 -3.14 6.14
N LYS A 14 -0.77 -3.59 7.32
CA LYS A 14 -1.11 -5.00 7.55
C LYS A 14 -2.21 -5.48 6.61
N GLN A 15 -3.25 -4.68 6.41
CA GLN A 15 -4.35 -5.00 5.50
C GLN A 15 -3.85 -5.13 4.05
N VAL A 16 -3.01 -4.20 3.60
CA VAL A 16 -2.41 -4.20 2.27
C VAL A 16 -1.49 -5.41 2.04
N VAL A 17 -0.65 -5.76 3.01
CA VAL A 17 0.23 -6.95 2.94
C VAL A 17 -0.59 -8.23 2.96
N ALA A 18 -1.67 -8.30 3.77
CA ALA A 18 -2.57 -9.45 3.80
C ALA A 18 -3.31 -9.64 2.46
N LEU A 19 -3.72 -8.55 1.80
CA LEU A 19 -4.31 -8.62 0.45
C LEU A 19 -3.31 -9.17 -0.57
N HIS A 20 -2.06 -8.70 -0.52
CA HIS A 20 -1.00 -9.20 -1.40
C HIS A 20 -0.71 -10.69 -1.14
N ALA A 21 -0.59 -11.09 0.13
CA ALA A 21 -0.41 -12.49 0.53
C ALA A 21 -1.60 -13.38 0.14
N GLY A 22 -2.81 -12.82 0.09
CA GLY A 22 -4.02 -13.48 -0.39
C GLY A 22 -4.11 -13.62 -1.92
N GLY A 23 -3.09 -13.20 -2.67
CA GLY A 23 -3.03 -13.36 -4.12
C GLY A 23 -3.56 -12.19 -4.94
N LYS A 24 -3.95 -11.07 -4.30
CA LYS A 24 -4.24 -9.83 -5.05
C LYS A 24 -2.95 -9.31 -5.69
N SER A 25 -3.05 -8.94 -6.97
CA SER A 25 -1.91 -8.41 -7.70
C SER A 25 -1.49 -7.06 -7.13
N ARG A 26 -0.17 -6.86 -7.02
CA ARG A 26 0.45 -5.62 -6.53
C ARG A 26 -0.08 -4.39 -7.26
N VAL A 27 -0.37 -4.52 -8.56
CA VAL A 27 -0.89 -3.44 -9.43
C VAL A 27 -2.32 -3.05 -9.04
N ASP A 28 -3.12 -4.02 -8.66
CA ASP A 28 -4.52 -3.83 -8.27
C ASP A 28 -4.60 -3.06 -6.95
N ILE A 29 -3.82 -3.49 -5.96
CA ILE A 29 -3.67 -2.82 -4.66
C ILE A 29 -3.12 -1.39 -4.82
N VAL A 30 -2.12 -1.21 -5.69
CA VAL A 30 -1.53 0.10 -6.00
C VAL A 30 -2.56 1.04 -6.61
N ARG A 31 -3.42 0.55 -7.52
CA ARG A 31 -4.50 1.32 -8.13
C ARG A 31 -5.65 1.60 -7.18
N GLU A 32 -6.12 0.60 -6.45
CA GLU A 32 -7.28 0.66 -5.56
C GLU A 32 -7.04 1.66 -4.41
N TYR A 33 -5.82 1.70 -3.89
CA TYR A 33 -5.45 2.54 -2.75
C TYR A 33 -4.61 3.77 -3.12
N ASP A 34 -4.43 4.07 -4.41
CA ASP A 34 -3.55 5.14 -4.91
C ASP A 34 -2.17 5.12 -4.24
N LEU A 35 -1.64 3.90 -4.08
CA LEU A 35 -0.31 3.66 -3.53
C LEU A 35 0.72 3.73 -4.66
N THR A 36 1.97 3.93 -4.29
CA THR A 36 3.09 3.72 -5.22
C THR A 36 3.60 2.30 -5.08
N ALA A 37 4.02 1.70 -6.20
CA ALA A 37 4.60 0.35 -6.18
C ALA A 37 5.78 0.24 -5.21
N SER A 38 6.61 1.29 -5.10
CA SER A 38 7.73 1.38 -4.16
C SER A 38 7.28 1.42 -2.68
N ALA A 39 6.12 2.00 -2.39
CA ALA A 39 5.58 2.01 -1.03
C ALA A 39 5.12 0.61 -0.61
N LEU A 40 4.49 -0.12 -1.53
CA LEU A 40 4.06 -1.49 -1.30
C LEU A 40 5.26 -2.44 -1.19
N ASP A 41 6.28 -2.26 -2.01
CA ASP A 41 7.55 -3.00 -1.95
C ASP A 41 8.26 -2.83 -0.60
N ARG A 42 8.17 -1.65 0.02
CA ARG A 42 8.70 -1.40 1.37
C ARG A 42 7.91 -2.09 2.50
N TRP A 43 6.70 -2.58 2.23
CA TRP A 43 5.83 -3.20 3.23
C TRP A 43 5.76 -4.72 3.15
N ILE A 44 6.13 -5.30 2.00
CA ILE A 44 6.24 -6.75 1.77
C ILE A 44 7.59 -7.25 2.29
#